data_AF-A0A957P8E5-F1
#
_entry.id   AF-A0A957P8E5-F1
#
_cell.length_a   1.000
_cell.length_b   1.000
_cell.length_c   1.000
_cell.angle_alpha   90.00
_cell.angle_beta   90.00
_cell.angle_gamma   90.00
#
_symmetry.space_group_name_H-M   'P 1'
#
loop_
_entity.id
_entity.type
_entity.pdbx_description
1 polymer ?
#
loop_
_entity_poly.entity_id
_entity_poly.type
_entity_poly.pdbx_seq_one_letter_code
_entity_poly.pdbx_strand_id
1 'polypeptide(L)'
;IHVDPFVAQTNNLAASTNANPNLAVGMRVRIRPTYALSLRSEPGATAGRELGHMKDGEEALIIGGPYWLEGNSDTIVWWYVQLDNGVEAWAAANTSELTLLEPVQ
;
A
#
# COMPACT_ATOMS: atom_id res chain seq x y z
N ILE A 1 -1.15 -15.28 9.72
CA ILE A 1 -2.33 -14.58 10.28
C ILE A 1 -3.07 -14.04 9.08
N HIS A 2 -4.33 -14.42 8.85
CA HIS A 2 -5.09 -13.88 7.73
C HIS A 2 -5.60 -12.49 8.10
N VAL A 3 -5.26 -11.48 7.31
CA VAL A 3 -5.74 -10.11 7.45
C VAL A 3 -6.92 -9.92 6.50
N ASP A 4 -8.07 -9.49 7.02
CA ASP A 4 -9.21 -9.09 6.20
C ASP A 4 -8.91 -7.73 5.55
N PRO A 5 -8.80 -7.65 4.21
CA PRO A 5 -8.46 -6.41 3.52
C PRO A 5 -9.56 -5.36 3.55
N PHE A 6 -10.81 -5.71 3.87
CA PHE A 6 -11.93 -4.75 3.85
C PHE A 6 -12.18 -4.10 5.21
N VAL A 7 -11.36 -4.43 6.22
CA VAL A 7 -11.41 -3.82 7.54
C VAL A 7 -10.15 -2.99 7.75
N ALA A 8 -10.33 -1.68 7.94
CA ALA A 8 -9.23 -0.79 8.29
C ALA A 8 -8.64 -1.16 9.66
N GLN A 9 -7.31 -1.27 9.76
CA GLN A 9 -6.60 -1.60 10.99
C GLN A 9 -5.36 -0.73 11.15
N THR A 10 -5.39 0.18 12.11
CA THR A 10 -4.28 1.10 12.39
C THR A 10 -3.27 0.55 13.41
N ASN A 11 -3.61 -0.57 14.06
CA ASN A 11 -2.78 -1.21 15.08
C ASN A 11 -2.31 -0.25 16.21
N ASN A 12 -3.09 0.80 16.49
CA ASN A 12 -2.76 1.87 17.45
C ASN A 12 -1.42 2.58 17.17
N LEU A 13 -0.90 2.48 15.94
CA LEU A 13 0.31 3.17 15.54
C LEU A 13 0.01 4.65 15.26
N ALA A 14 1.04 5.50 15.34
CA ALA A 14 0.93 6.88 14.91
C ALA A 14 0.78 6.95 13.38
N ALA A 15 0.10 7.99 12.89
CA ALA A 15 0.02 8.22 11.45
C ALA A 15 1.42 8.43 10.85
N SER A 16 1.66 7.85 9.68
CA SER A 16 2.91 8.03 8.96
C SER A 16 3.10 9.48 8.50
N THR A 17 4.33 9.98 8.55
CA THR A 17 4.68 11.27 7.95
C THR A 17 4.93 11.18 6.44
N ASN A 18 5.15 9.96 5.92
CA ASN A 18 5.47 9.69 4.53
C ASN A 18 4.29 9.15 3.72
N ALA A 19 3.27 8.56 4.36
CA ALA A 19 2.05 8.16 3.67
C ALA A 19 1.18 9.39 3.35
N ASN A 20 0.59 9.44 2.15
CA ASN A 20 -0.38 10.49 1.84
C ASN A 20 -1.68 10.23 2.64
N PRO A 21 -2.08 11.15 3.54
CA PRO A 21 -3.23 10.93 4.44
C PRO A 21 -4.58 11.03 3.74
N ASN A 22 -4.62 11.51 2.48
CA ASN A 22 -5.86 11.66 1.72
C ASN A 22 -6.20 10.41 0.88
N LEU A 23 -5.38 9.36 0.90
CA LEU A 23 -5.70 8.11 0.22
C LEU A 23 -6.88 7.41 0.89
N ALA A 24 -7.80 6.89 0.08
CA ALA A 24 -9.00 6.20 0.52
C ALA A 24 -9.42 5.11 -0.46
N VAL A 25 -10.26 4.18 0.01
CA VAL A 25 -10.91 3.17 -0.83
C VAL A 25 -11.73 3.85 -1.93
N GLY A 26 -11.63 3.34 -3.15
CA GLY A 26 -12.27 3.88 -4.35
C GLY A 26 -11.38 4.84 -5.16
N MET A 27 -10.22 5.23 -4.65
CA MET A 27 -9.29 6.09 -5.39
C MET A 27 -8.37 5.26 -6.30
N ARG A 28 -8.06 5.80 -7.49
CA ARG A 28 -6.90 5.34 -8.25
C ARG A 28 -5.64 5.99 -7.69
N VAL A 29 -4.62 5.17 -7.54
CA VAL A 29 -3.27 5.58 -7.15
C VAL A 29 -2.29 5.11 -8.19
N ARG A 30 -1.15 5.79 -8.26
CA ARG A 30 0.00 5.34 -9.04
C ARG A 30 1.23 5.26 -8.16
N ILE A 31 2.14 4.38 -8.53
CA ILE A 31 3.47 4.41 -7.94
C ILE A 31 4.20 5.66 -8.41
N ARG A 32 4.86 6.35 -7.47
CA ARG A 32 5.67 7.52 -7.77
C ARG A 32 6.73 7.18 -8.82
N PRO A 33 6.98 8.07 -9.80
CA PRO A 33 7.93 7.78 -10.84
C PRO A 33 9.32 7.41 -10.32
N THR A 34 10.06 6.60 -11.07
CA THR A 34 11.38 6.02 -10.77
C THR A 34 11.43 4.94 -9.69
N TYR A 35 10.32 4.66 -9.01
CA TYR A 35 10.23 3.60 -8.01
C TYR A 35 9.57 2.32 -8.57
N ALA A 36 9.78 1.23 -7.84
CA ALA A 36 9.08 -0.04 -8.02
C ALA A 36 8.57 -0.52 -6.67
N LEU A 37 7.42 -1.19 -6.65
CA LEU A 37 6.77 -1.68 -5.43
C LEU A 37 6.38 -3.14 -5.61
N SER A 38 6.89 -4.02 -4.74
CA SER A 38 6.42 -5.41 -4.65
C SER A 38 5.01 -5.44 -4.07
N LEU A 39 4.11 -6.14 -4.75
CA LEU A 39 2.74 -6.41 -4.33
C LEU A 39 2.68 -7.73 -3.58
N ARG A 40 2.00 -7.77 -2.43
CA ARG A 40 2.05 -8.92 -1.52
C ARG A 40 0.70 -9.49 -1.19
N SER A 41 0.65 -10.79 -0.90
CA SER A 41 -0.59 -11.46 -0.49
C SER A 41 -1.04 -11.09 0.94
N GLU A 42 -0.12 -10.59 1.76
CA GLU A 42 -0.35 -10.13 3.13
C GLU A 42 0.40 -8.79 3.33
N PRO A 43 -0.08 -7.88 4.19
CA PRO A 43 0.63 -6.64 4.45
C PRO A 43 1.93 -6.92 5.22
N GLY A 44 3.02 -6.28 4.81
CA GLY A 44 4.33 -6.36 5.47
C GLY A 44 5.47 -6.61 4.50
N ALA A 45 6.64 -6.02 4.77
CA ALA A 45 7.77 -6.00 3.83
C ALA A 45 8.33 -7.40 3.48
N THR A 46 8.09 -8.40 4.33
CA THR A 46 8.49 -9.79 4.15
C THR A 46 7.33 -10.77 4.37
N ALA A 47 6.11 -10.27 4.57
CA ALA A 47 4.93 -11.08 4.82
C ALA A 47 4.32 -11.63 3.52
N GLY A 48 3.63 -12.76 3.62
CA GLY A 48 3.02 -13.43 2.48
C GLY A 48 4.00 -13.77 1.34
N ARG A 49 3.43 -13.98 0.15
CA ARG A 49 4.18 -14.15 -1.10
C ARG A 49 4.06 -12.89 -1.96
N GLU A 50 5.07 -12.64 -2.79
CA GLU A 50 4.98 -11.63 -3.84
C GLU A 50 4.00 -12.11 -4.92
N LEU A 51 3.01 -11.27 -5.23
CA LEU A 51 1.98 -11.53 -6.24
C LEU A 51 2.24 -10.76 -7.54
N GLY A 52 3.17 -9.80 -7.51
CA GLY A 52 3.57 -9.01 -8.66
C GLY A 52 4.32 -7.76 -8.21
N HIS A 53 4.44 -6.81 -9.12
CA HIS A 53 5.07 -5.52 -8.88
C HIS A 53 4.26 -4.42 -9.56
N MET A 54 4.27 -3.21 -8.99
CA MET A 54 3.98 -1.98 -9.72
C MET A 54 5.31 -1.37 -10.15
N LYS A 55 5.42 -1.01 -11.43
CA LYS A 55 6.58 -0.30 -11.98
C LYS A 55 6.25 1.16 -12.23
N ASP A 56 7.28 2.00 -12.33
CA ASP A 56 7.25 3.42 -12.72
C ASP A 56 5.92 3.91 -13.35
N GLY A 57 5.15 4.67 -12.59
CA GLY A 57 3.89 5.29 -13.03
C GLY A 57 2.69 4.36 -13.18
N GLU A 58 2.84 3.05 -12.96
CA GLU A 58 1.75 2.07 -13.00
C GLU A 58 0.69 2.39 -11.95
N GLU A 59 -0.57 2.16 -12.33
CA GLU A 59 -1.74 2.53 -11.54
C GLU A 59 -2.43 1.31 -10.93
N ALA A 60 -3.15 1.54 -9.83
CA ALA A 60 -4.04 0.56 -9.22
C ALA A 60 -5.24 1.26 -8.57
N LEU A 61 -6.35 0.54 -8.42
CA LEU A 61 -7.52 0.97 -7.65
C LEU A 61 -7.37 0.52 -6.20
N ILE A 62 -7.52 1.43 -5.22
CA ILE A 62 -7.63 1.03 -3.82
C ILE A 62 -9.01 0.41 -3.58
N ILE A 63 -9.03 -0.87 -3.21
CA ILE A 63 -10.24 -1.64 -2.94
C ILE A 63 -10.42 -2.02 -1.46
N GLY A 64 -9.38 -1.84 -0.63
CA GLY A 64 -9.44 -2.12 0.80
C GLY A 64 -8.26 -1.52 1.58
N GLY A 65 -8.25 -1.71 2.90
CA GLY A 65 -7.31 -1.13 3.84
C GLY A 65 -7.85 0.15 4.51
N PRO A 66 -6.98 0.95 5.17
CA PRO A 66 -5.55 0.71 5.32
C PRO A 66 -5.24 -0.35 6.39
N TYR A 67 -4.08 -0.98 6.29
CA TYR A 67 -3.49 -1.79 7.35
C TYR A 67 -2.12 -1.21 7.73
N TRP A 68 -1.92 -0.83 8.99
CA TRP A 68 -0.71 -0.15 9.45
C TRP A 68 0.24 -1.13 10.12
N LEU A 69 1.52 -1.07 9.74
CA LEU A 69 2.59 -1.86 10.35
C LEU A 69 3.73 -0.95 10.80
N GLU A 70 4.46 -1.39 11.81
CA GLU A 70 5.69 -0.70 12.20
C GLU A 70 6.71 -0.79 11.06
N GLY A 71 7.27 0.36 10.68
CA GLY A 71 8.52 0.42 9.92
C GLY A 71 9.70 0.65 10.86
N ASN A 72 10.87 0.92 10.27
CA ASN A 72 12.10 1.11 11.05
C ASN A 72 12.07 2.36 11.92
N SER A 73 11.46 3.44 11.42
CA SER A 73 11.39 4.74 12.09
C SER A 73 10.06 5.48 11.91
N ASP A 74 9.17 4.94 11.09
CA ASP A 74 7.85 5.51 10.80
C ASP A 74 6.89 4.38 10.41
N THR A 75 5.59 4.58 10.64
CA THR A 75 4.53 3.62 10.29
C THR A 75 4.50 3.39 8.77
N ILE A 76 4.33 2.15 8.34
CA ILE A 76 4.09 1.79 6.95
C ILE A 76 2.59 1.55 6.77
N VAL A 77 1.96 2.33 5.88
CA VAL A 77 0.55 2.19 5.53
C VAL A 77 0.43 1.26 4.33
N TRP A 78 -0.31 0.18 4.48
CA TRP A 78 -0.59 -0.77 3.39
C TRP A 78 -2.04 -0.61 2.91
N TRP A 79 -2.22 -0.56 1.60
CA TRP A 79 -3.53 -0.55 0.96
C TRP A 79 -3.74 -1.84 0.18
N TYR A 80 -4.97 -2.36 0.20
CA TYR A 80 -5.34 -3.46 -0.67
C TYR A 80 -5.79 -2.88 -2.00
N VAL A 81 -5.10 -3.24 -3.08
CA VAL A 81 -5.28 -2.65 -4.40
C VAL A 81 -5.60 -3.70 -5.45
N GLN A 82 -6.31 -3.29 -6.49
CA GLN A 82 -6.57 -4.06 -7.69
C GLN A 82 -5.86 -3.41 -8.88
N LEU A 83 -5.00 -4.16 -9.55
CA LEU A 83 -4.38 -3.77 -10.82
C LEU A 83 -5.37 -3.94 -11.98
N ASP A 84 -5.13 -3.25 -13.10
CA ASP A 84 -5.98 -3.36 -14.30
C ASP A 84 -5.99 -4.78 -14.91
N ASN A 85 -4.99 -5.62 -14.59
CA ASN A 85 -4.94 -7.03 -14.98
C ASN A 85 -5.74 -7.97 -14.05
N GLY A 86 -6.43 -7.42 -13.05
CA GLY A 86 -7.25 -8.16 -12.08
C GLY A 86 -6.51 -8.73 -10.87
N VAL A 87 -5.20 -8.51 -10.75
CA VAL A 87 -4.44 -8.91 -9.55
C VAL A 87 -4.84 -8.05 -8.37
N GLU A 88 -5.22 -8.70 -7.27
CA GLU A 88 -5.54 -8.06 -5.99
C GLU A 88 -4.45 -8.37 -4.95
N ALA A 89 -3.88 -7.32 -4.36
CA ALA A 89 -2.72 -7.46 -3.48
C ALA A 89 -2.55 -6.27 -2.53
N TRP A 90 -1.75 -6.46 -1.49
CA TRP A 90 -1.31 -5.39 -0.60
C TRP A 90 -0.14 -4.61 -1.20
N ALA A 91 -0.26 -3.29 -1.20
CA ALA A 91 0.70 -2.32 -1.70
C ALA A 91 1.08 -1.35 -0.56
N ALA A 92 2.38 -1.14 -0.34
CA ALA A 92 2.84 -0.15 0.62
C ALA A 92 2.70 1.27 0.04
N ALA A 93 2.00 2.16 0.76
CA ALA A 93 1.89 3.58 0.42
C ALA A 93 3.20 4.34 0.59
N ASN A 94 4.07 3.83 1.47
CA ASN A 94 5.31 4.47 1.88
C ASN A 94 6.33 3.43 2.39
N THR A 95 7.58 3.85 2.54
CA THR A 95 8.54 3.28 3.49
C THR A 95 8.68 4.22 4.68
N SER A 96 9.59 3.95 5.61
CA SER A 96 9.89 4.92 6.67
C SER A 96 10.60 6.20 6.17
N GLU A 97 11.01 6.24 4.90
CA GLU A 97 11.82 7.32 4.33
C GLU A 97 11.17 7.97 3.10
N LEU A 98 10.24 7.28 2.43
CA LEU A 98 9.73 7.68 1.12
C LEU A 98 8.22 7.48 1.04
N THR A 99 7.51 8.42 0.45
CA THR A 99 6.19 8.17 -0.14
C THR A 99 6.37 7.31 -1.39
N LEU A 100 5.53 6.29 -1.59
CA LEU A 100 5.54 5.42 -2.77
C LEU A 100 4.27 5.55 -3.62
N LEU A 101 3.09 5.69 -3.00
CA LEU A 101 1.82 5.84 -3.70
C LEU A 101 1.34 7.28 -3.68
N GLU A 102 0.90 7.78 -4.84
CA GLU A 102 0.28 9.08 -4.99
C GLU A 102 -1.08 8.95 -5.72
N PRO A 103 -2.07 9.81 -5.41
CA PRO A 103 -3.35 9.79 -6.10
C PRO A 103 -3.20 10.16 -7.57
N VAL A 104 -3.95 9.48 -8.43
CA VAL A 104 -4.13 9.89 -9.83
C VAL A 104 -5.15 11.04 -9.84
N GLN A 105 -4.84 12.14 -10.54
CA GLN A 105 -5.74 13.28 -10.73
C GLN A 105 -6.81 13.00 -11.78
#